data_AF-M6RBJ3-F1
#
_entry.id   AF-M6RBJ3-F1
#
_cell.length_a   1.000
_cell.length_b   1.000
_cell.length_c   1.000
_cell.angle_alpha   90.00
_cell.angle_beta   90.00
_cell.angle_gamma   90.00
#
_symmetry.space_group_name_H-M   'P 1'
#
loop_
_entity.id
_entity.type
_entity.pdbx_description
1 polymer ?
#
loop_
_entity_poly.entity_id
_entity_poly.type
_entity_poly.pdbx_seq_one_letter_code
_entity_poly.pdbx_strand_id
1 'polypeptide(L)'
;MSNQTYRDSEYLDGLSGEELFNLQIGLTYRDFLVLPGFIDFHPSEVELETRLTRNIKLKRPFISSPMDTVTESQMAIAQALMGGIGIIHYNNTIEEQVALVEKVKRFENGFITDPVILGPKNVIRDLDAIKERKGFTGIPVTEDGTRNSKLIGIVTNRDIDFEKNREITLDKVMTTNLITGKEGITLQDANEIIKKSKIGKLPIVDSQGKLVSLVSRSDLKKNKEFPDASKDERKRLRCGAAVSTLLESRDRVAALYEAGVDVIIIDSAQGNSNYQIEMIQFIKKEFKNLDIVAGNVVTRAQAENLIRAGADGLRIGMGPGSICITQDTMAVGRAQATAIYQTAKHSAKYDVPVIADGGISNIGDI
;
A
#
# COMPACT_ATOMS: atom_id res chain seq x y z
N MET A 1 -33.61 19.51 -20.44
CA MET A 1 -32.78 20.22 -21.43
C MET A 1 -31.49 19.45 -21.52
N SER A 2 -31.17 18.92 -22.70
CA SER A 2 -29.98 18.09 -22.91
C SER A 2 -28.70 18.87 -22.55
N ASN A 3 -27.75 18.20 -21.89
CA ASN A 3 -26.39 18.66 -21.61
C ASN A 3 -25.60 18.94 -22.91
N GLN A 4 -26.01 19.97 -23.65
CA GLN A 4 -25.22 20.54 -24.74
C GLN A 4 -24.17 21.44 -24.08
N THR A 5 -23.01 20.85 -23.81
CA THR A 5 -21.82 21.59 -23.41
C THR A 5 -21.52 22.59 -24.52
N TYR A 6 -21.49 23.88 -24.19
CA TYR A 6 -20.99 24.96 -25.04
C TYR A 6 -19.54 24.64 -25.44
N ARG A 7 -19.35 23.87 -26.51
CA ARG A 7 -18.08 23.66 -27.21
C ARG A 7 -18.05 24.46 -28.51
N ASP A 8 -18.86 25.52 -28.58
CA ASP A 8 -18.78 26.47 -29.67
C ASP A 8 -17.50 27.29 -29.50
N SER A 9 -16.66 27.28 -30.52
CA SER A 9 -15.35 27.95 -30.50
C SER A 9 -15.42 29.45 -30.26
N GLU A 10 -16.60 30.05 -30.41
CA GLU A 10 -16.86 31.48 -30.18
C GLU A 10 -16.68 31.89 -28.71
N TYR A 11 -16.83 30.95 -27.76
CA TYR A 11 -16.73 31.22 -26.32
C TYR A 11 -15.49 30.62 -25.65
N LEU A 12 -14.51 30.16 -26.44
CA LEU A 12 -13.23 29.68 -25.90
C LEU A 12 -12.40 30.88 -25.40
N ASP A 13 -12.30 31.01 -24.07
CA ASP A 13 -11.41 31.94 -23.37
C ASP A 13 -10.36 31.15 -22.57
N GLY A 14 -9.10 31.57 -22.64
CA GLY A 14 -7.95 30.92 -22.02
C GLY A 14 -7.05 30.12 -22.97
N LEU A 15 -6.04 29.46 -22.39
CA LEU A 15 -5.08 28.61 -23.10
C LEU A 15 -5.33 27.13 -22.77
N SER A 16 -5.23 26.26 -23.77
CA SER A 16 -5.15 24.82 -23.54
C SER A 16 -3.84 24.46 -22.83
N GLY A 17 -3.80 23.31 -22.15
CA GLY A 17 -2.56 22.80 -21.57
C GLY A 17 -1.45 22.60 -22.61
N GLU A 18 -1.81 22.27 -23.86
CA GLU A 18 -0.82 22.13 -24.93
C GLU A 18 -0.20 23.46 -25.32
N GLU A 19 -1.01 24.51 -25.48
CA GLU A 19 -0.51 25.86 -25.77
C GLU A 19 0.38 26.36 -24.62
N LEU A 20 -0.09 26.25 -23.38
CA LEU A 20 0.62 26.73 -22.19
C LEU A 20 1.97 26.03 -21.98
N PHE A 21 2.02 24.70 -22.04
CA PHE A 21 3.24 23.94 -21.76
C PHE A 21 4.18 23.78 -22.97
N ASN A 22 3.80 24.27 -24.16
CA ASN A 22 4.66 24.35 -25.35
C ASN A 22 5.34 25.71 -25.53
N LEU A 23 5.13 26.67 -24.62
CA LEU A 23 5.80 27.99 -24.63
C LEU A 23 7.33 27.94 -24.45
N GLN A 24 7.93 26.75 -24.37
CA GLN A 24 9.37 26.51 -24.17
C GLN A 24 9.97 27.14 -22.89
N ILE A 25 9.12 27.49 -21.93
CA ILE A 25 9.51 27.95 -20.58
C ILE A 25 9.21 26.89 -19.52
N GLY A 26 9.85 27.03 -18.35
CA GLY A 26 9.55 26.21 -17.18
C GLY A 26 8.47 26.85 -16.33
N LEU A 27 7.37 26.15 -16.13
CA LEU A 27 6.25 26.51 -15.24
C LEU A 27 6.19 25.59 -14.02
N THR A 28 5.96 26.20 -12.87
CA THR A 28 5.61 25.60 -11.58
C THR A 28 4.09 25.67 -11.36
N TYR A 29 3.59 25.11 -10.25
CA TYR A 29 2.16 25.13 -9.93
C TYR A 29 1.58 26.54 -9.73
N ARG A 30 2.43 27.51 -9.38
CA ARG A 30 1.99 28.89 -9.09
C ARG A 30 1.97 29.81 -10.31
N ASP A 31 2.47 29.33 -11.45
CA ASP A 31 2.58 30.14 -12.66
C ASP A 31 1.31 30.10 -13.52
N PHE A 32 0.29 29.32 -13.12
CA PHE A 32 -0.99 29.23 -13.82
C PHE A 32 -2.15 28.94 -12.85
N LEU A 33 -3.37 29.14 -13.35
CA LEU A 33 -4.62 28.76 -12.69
C LEU A 33 -5.48 27.97 -13.69
N VAL A 34 -6.38 27.13 -13.18
CA VAL A 34 -7.36 26.40 -13.99
C VAL A 34 -8.66 27.21 -14.05
N LEU A 35 -9.14 27.50 -15.26
CA LEU A 35 -10.42 28.19 -15.44
C LEU A 35 -11.59 27.26 -15.04
N PRO A 36 -12.62 27.79 -14.34
CA PRO A 36 -13.76 26.98 -13.92
C PRO A 36 -14.63 26.57 -15.12
N GLY A 37 -15.27 25.41 -15.01
CA GLY A 37 -16.28 24.92 -15.95
C GLY A 37 -17.71 25.05 -15.42
N PHE A 38 -18.65 24.37 -16.08
CA PHE A 38 -20.03 24.22 -15.62
C PHE A 38 -20.16 23.08 -14.60
N ILE A 39 -21.04 23.23 -13.61
CA ILE A 39 -21.24 22.27 -12.52
C ILE A 39 -22.72 21.87 -12.46
N ASP A 40 -23.00 20.58 -12.60
CA ASP A 40 -24.33 19.97 -12.46
C ASP A 40 -24.37 18.79 -11.47
N PHE A 41 -23.34 18.65 -10.64
CA PHE A 41 -23.18 17.58 -9.64
C PHE A 41 -22.67 18.12 -8.31
N HIS A 42 -22.85 17.35 -7.23
CA HIS A 42 -22.30 17.68 -5.93
C HIS A 42 -20.83 17.19 -5.81
N PRO A 43 -19.91 17.90 -5.13
CA PRO A 43 -18.51 17.49 -5.01
C PRO A 43 -18.27 16.08 -4.45
N SER A 44 -19.20 15.54 -3.65
CA SER A 44 -19.11 14.16 -3.12
C SER A 44 -19.28 13.08 -4.18
N GLU A 45 -19.77 13.43 -5.37
CA GLU A 45 -19.95 12.51 -6.51
C GLU A 45 -18.67 12.38 -7.34
N VAL A 46 -17.62 13.18 -7.06
CA VAL A 46 -16.34 13.12 -7.77
C VAL A 46 -15.57 11.86 -7.37
N GLU A 47 -15.29 11.00 -8.36
CA GLU A 47 -14.47 9.81 -8.18
C GLU A 47 -12.97 10.16 -8.24
N LEU A 48 -12.24 9.76 -7.20
CA LEU A 48 -10.78 9.97 -7.08
C LEU A 48 -9.97 8.69 -7.29
N GLU A 49 -10.60 7.61 -7.79
CA GLU A 49 -9.89 6.37 -8.10
C GLU A 49 -8.84 6.64 -9.18
N THR A 50 -7.60 6.20 -8.94
CA THR A 50 -6.48 6.43 -9.84
C THR A 50 -5.57 5.19 -9.92
N ARG A 51 -4.56 5.25 -10.79
CA ARG A 51 -3.54 4.21 -10.96
C ARG A 51 -2.21 4.67 -10.41
N LEU A 52 -1.63 3.88 -9.51
CA LEU A 52 -0.25 4.01 -9.06
C LEU A 52 0.71 3.46 -10.10
N THR A 53 0.35 2.30 -10.66
CA THR A 53 1.11 1.55 -11.66
C THR A 53 0.14 0.98 -12.68
N ARG A 54 0.66 0.22 -13.66
CA ARG A 54 -0.18 -0.51 -14.61
C ARG A 54 -1.25 -1.37 -13.92
N ASN A 55 -0.89 -2.08 -12.85
CA ASN A 55 -1.75 -3.09 -12.24
C ASN A 55 -2.33 -2.66 -10.88
N ILE A 56 -1.81 -1.61 -10.25
CA ILE A 56 -2.24 -1.16 -8.93
C ILE A 56 -3.09 0.10 -9.05
N LYS A 57 -4.34 -0.02 -8.62
CA LYS A 57 -5.27 1.10 -8.42
C LYS A 57 -5.33 1.52 -6.95
N LEU A 58 -5.54 2.81 -6.73
CA LEU A 58 -5.76 3.41 -5.42
C LEU A 58 -7.11 4.12 -5.43
N LYS A 59 -7.81 4.10 -4.29
CA LYS A 59 -9.08 4.83 -4.13
C LYS A 59 -8.88 6.33 -3.96
N ARG A 60 -7.70 6.72 -3.48
CA ARG A 60 -7.28 8.12 -3.33
C ARG A 60 -5.88 8.32 -3.94
N PRO A 61 -5.62 9.44 -4.62
CA PRO A 61 -4.36 9.70 -5.32
C PRO A 61 -3.24 10.16 -4.38
N PHE A 62 -3.11 9.54 -3.21
CA PHE A 62 -2.13 9.93 -2.18
C PHE A 62 -1.12 8.83 -1.91
N ILE A 63 0.14 9.22 -1.89
CA ILE A 63 1.30 8.35 -1.65
C ILE A 63 2.20 9.06 -0.64
N SER A 64 2.57 8.39 0.45
CA SER A 64 3.56 8.95 1.37
C SER A 64 4.99 8.67 0.88
N SER A 65 5.82 9.72 0.87
CA SER A 65 7.19 9.67 0.36
C SER A 65 8.09 8.70 1.15
N PRO A 66 9.01 7.97 0.50
CA PRO A 66 9.91 7.02 1.15
C PRO A 66 11.07 7.68 1.90
N MET A 67 10.73 8.54 2.85
CA MET A 67 11.69 9.22 3.72
C MET A 67 11.59 8.65 5.14
N ASP A 68 12.72 8.51 5.82
CA ASP A 68 12.80 8.08 7.23
C ASP A 68 11.98 8.97 8.17
N THR A 69 11.86 10.25 7.84
CA THR A 69 11.06 11.24 8.57
C THR A 69 9.56 11.20 8.26
N VAL A 70 9.12 10.38 7.29
CA VAL A 70 7.73 10.39 6.80
C VAL A 70 7.09 8.99 6.90
N THR A 71 7.73 7.96 6.33
CA THR A 71 7.05 6.69 6.08
C THR A 71 7.76 5.48 6.68
N GLU A 72 7.31 5.12 7.87
CA GLU A 72 7.43 3.75 8.42
C GLU A 72 6.05 3.05 8.43
N SER A 73 5.97 1.90 9.12
CA SER A 73 4.77 1.07 9.20
C SER A 73 3.50 1.83 9.60
N GLN A 74 3.56 2.80 10.53
CA GLN A 74 2.39 3.54 10.99
C GLN A 74 1.79 4.42 9.87
N MET A 75 2.63 5.19 9.18
CA MET A 75 2.20 6.02 8.06
C MET A 75 1.69 5.17 6.91
N ALA A 76 2.38 4.07 6.58
CA ALA A 76 1.95 3.17 5.52
C ALA A 76 0.59 2.52 5.80
N ILE A 77 0.33 2.11 7.05
CA ILE A 77 -0.99 1.63 7.47
C ILE A 77 -2.04 2.73 7.33
N ALA A 78 -1.76 3.95 7.81
CA ALA A 78 -2.71 5.06 7.74
C ALA A 78 -3.07 5.44 6.29
N GLN A 79 -2.07 5.57 5.42
CA GLN A 79 -2.27 5.85 3.99
C GLN A 79 -3.11 4.76 3.33
N ALA A 80 -2.77 3.49 3.56
CA ALA A 80 -3.51 2.37 2.98
C ALA A 80 -4.96 2.33 3.48
N LEU A 81 -5.22 2.61 4.77
CA LEU A 81 -6.58 2.68 5.31
C LEU A 81 -7.40 3.82 4.68
N MET A 82 -6.77 4.96 4.41
CA MET A 82 -7.43 6.11 3.76
C MET A 82 -7.59 5.95 2.23
N GLY A 83 -7.14 4.82 1.66
CA GLY A 83 -7.26 4.54 0.23
C GLY A 83 -6.10 5.02 -0.64
N GLY A 84 -5.04 5.55 -0.02
CA GLY A 84 -3.75 5.79 -0.64
C GLY A 84 -2.80 4.59 -0.46
N ILE A 85 -1.50 4.86 -0.43
CA ILE A 85 -0.46 3.86 -0.12
C ILE A 85 0.76 4.52 0.53
N GLY A 86 1.45 3.84 1.44
CA GLY A 86 2.76 4.31 1.92
C GLY A 86 3.91 3.50 1.35
N ILE A 87 5.03 4.19 1.13
CA ILE A 87 6.27 3.61 0.63
C ILE A 87 7.32 3.64 1.74
N ILE A 88 7.71 2.47 2.25
CA ILE A 88 8.71 2.36 3.33
C ILE A 88 10.09 2.77 2.81
N HIS A 89 10.77 3.69 3.50
CA HIS A 89 12.14 4.12 3.18
C HIS A 89 13.17 2.97 3.34
N TYR A 90 14.35 3.14 2.75
CA TYR A 90 15.44 2.15 2.78
C TYR A 90 16.68 2.61 3.56
N ASN A 91 16.57 3.70 4.34
CA ASN A 91 17.61 4.17 5.26
C ASN A 91 17.61 3.32 6.56
N ASN A 92 17.81 2.00 6.41
CA ASN A 92 17.76 0.98 7.46
C ASN A 92 18.38 -0.33 6.92
N THR A 93 18.51 -1.33 7.77
CA THR A 93 18.90 -2.69 7.33
C THR A 93 17.80 -3.35 6.49
N ILE A 94 18.14 -4.46 5.80
CA ILE A 94 17.14 -5.22 5.03
C ILE A 94 16.07 -5.78 5.97
N GLU A 95 16.51 -6.32 7.10
CA GLU A 95 15.68 -6.98 8.10
C GLU A 95 14.70 -5.99 8.74
N GLU A 96 15.15 -4.78 9.06
CA GLU A 96 14.28 -3.72 9.60
C GLU A 96 13.22 -3.30 8.58
N GLN A 97 13.60 -3.09 7.31
CA GLN A 97 12.64 -2.73 6.26
C GLN A 97 11.58 -3.82 6.05
N VAL A 98 12.03 -5.08 6.03
CA VAL A 98 11.14 -6.26 5.94
C VAL A 98 10.18 -6.30 7.14
N ALA A 99 10.67 -6.09 8.35
CA ALA A 99 9.82 -6.06 9.55
C ALA A 99 8.74 -4.96 9.47
N LEU A 100 9.09 -3.79 8.91
CA LEU A 100 8.13 -2.71 8.67
C LEU A 100 7.06 -3.13 7.65
N VAL A 101 7.45 -3.72 6.52
CA VAL A 101 6.51 -4.24 5.50
C VAL A 101 5.60 -5.30 6.09
N GLU A 102 6.17 -6.31 6.77
CA GLU A 102 5.39 -7.37 7.41
C GLU A 102 4.36 -6.82 8.40
N LYS A 103 4.71 -5.77 9.15
CA LYS A 103 3.79 -5.12 10.09
C LYS A 103 2.60 -4.47 9.37
N VAL A 104 2.81 -3.87 8.19
CA VAL A 104 1.72 -3.35 7.36
C VAL A 104 0.88 -4.49 6.81
N LYS A 105 1.50 -5.53 6.24
CA LYS A 105 0.80 -6.66 5.60
C LYS A 105 0.04 -7.52 6.60
N ARG A 106 0.51 -7.61 7.85
CA ARG A 106 -0.16 -8.33 8.96
C ARG A 106 -1.17 -7.47 9.71
N PHE A 107 -1.29 -6.18 9.39
CA PHE A 107 -2.27 -5.33 10.05
C PHE A 107 -3.69 -5.88 9.83
N GLU A 108 -4.35 -6.24 10.93
CA GLU A 108 -5.65 -6.91 10.90
C GLU A 108 -6.70 -6.00 10.22
N ASN A 109 -7.16 -6.40 9.03
CA ASN A 109 -8.20 -5.70 8.25
C ASN A 109 -8.99 -6.67 7.34
N GLY A 110 -9.28 -7.89 7.79
CA GLY A 110 -10.05 -8.87 7.02
C GLY A 110 -9.84 -10.32 7.48
N PHE A 111 -9.51 -11.20 6.53
CA PHE A 111 -9.12 -12.58 6.82
C PHE A 111 -7.64 -12.61 7.22
N ILE A 112 -7.37 -13.14 8.41
CA ILE A 112 -6.02 -13.44 8.87
C ILE A 112 -5.67 -14.81 8.30
N THR A 113 -4.94 -14.80 7.18
CA THR A 113 -4.50 -16.01 6.48
C THR A 113 -3.25 -16.63 7.09
N ASP A 114 -2.67 -16.09 8.15
CA ASP A 114 -1.58 -16.73 8.88
C ASP A 114 -1.69 -16.42 10.38
N PRO A 115 -2.71 -16.98 11.05
CA PRO A 115 -2.88 -16.76 12.46
C PRO A 115 -1.74 -17.45 13.21
N VAL A 116 -1.29 -16.83 14.31
CA VAL A 116 -0.44 -17.55 15.27
C VAL A 116 -1.29 -18.65 15.90
N ILE A 117 -0.74 -19.86 15.96
CA ILE A 117 -1.39 -21.06 16.48
C ILE A 117 -0.55 -21.59 17.64
N LEU A 118 -1.21 -22.14 18.65
CA LEU A 118 -0.57 -22.84 19.76
C LEU A 118 -1.16 -24.25 19.89
N GLY A 119 -0.44 -25.13 20.59
CA GLY A 119 -0.91 -26.46 20.96
C GLY A 119 -1.57 -26.49 22.34
N PRO A 120 -2.27 -27.57 22.68
CA PRO A 120 -2.95 -27.71 23.97
C PRO A 120 -2.00 -27.69 25.19
N LYS A 121 -0.74 -28.10 24.98
CA LYS A 121 0.29 -28.17 26.02
C LYS A 121 1.06 -26.85 26.22
N ASN A 122 0.86 -25.85 25.37
CA ASN A 122 1.39 -24.51 25.62
C ASN A 122 0.79 -23.95 26.91
N VAL A 123 1.42 -22.92 27.47
CA VAL A 123 0.99 -22.30 28.73
C VAL A 123 0.50 -20.87 28.50
N ILE A 124 -0.24 -20.30 29.46
CA ILE A 124 -0.75 -18.93 29.38
C ILE A 124 0.39 -17.91 29.16
N ARG A 125 1.57 -18.14 29.75
CA ARG A 125 2.78 -17.31 29.54
C ARG A 125 3.16 -17.18 28.05
N ASP A 126 2.93 -18.22 27.24
CA ASP A 126 3.22 -18.17 25.80
C ASP A 126 2.29 -17.17 25.08
N LEU A 127 1.02 -17.07 25.51
CA LEU A 127 0.09 -16.05 25.01
C LEU A 127 0.52 -14.65 25.43
N ASP A 128 0.96 -14.46 26.67
CA ASP A 128 1.41 -13.16 27.16
C ASP A 128 2.60 -12.65 26.33
N ALA A 129 3.57 -13.52 26.04
CA ALA A 129 4.70 -13.21 25.16
C ALA A 129 4.26 -12.86 23.73
N ILE A 130 3.26 -13.57 23.18
CA ILE A 130 2.70 -13.23 21.86
C ILE A 130 2.00 -11.87 21.89
N LYS A 131 1.23 -11.59 22.93
CA LYS A 131 0.51 -10.33 23.11
C LYS A 131 1.47 -9.16 23.22
N GLU A 132 2.56 -9.30 23.99
CA GLU A 132 3.59 -8.28 24.13
C GLU A 132 4.34 -8.03 22.81
N ARG A 133 4.74 -9.10 22.11
CA ARG A 133 5.50 -8.99 20.87
C ARG A 133 4.66 -8.54 19.67
N LYS A 134 3.42 -9.01 19.56
CA LYS A 134 2.58 -8.85 18.35
C LYS A 134 1.33 -7.98 18.55
N GLY A 135 0.98 -7.63 19.78
CA GLY A 135 -0.11 -6.69 20.08
C GLY A 135 -1.54 -7.22 19.90
N PHE A 136 -1.73 -8.53 19.69
CA PHE A 136 -3.06 -9.13 19.55
C PHE A 136 -3.25 -10.33 20.49
N THR A 137 -4.51 -10.74 20.62
CA THR A 137 -4.97 -11.83 21.52
C THR A 137 -5.87 -12.76 20.73
N GLY A 138 -6.39 -13.84 21.32
CA GLY A 138 -7.34 -14.70 20.61
C GLY A 138 -6.62 -15.63 19.64
N ILE A 139 -5.95 -16.61 20.22
CA ILE A 139 -5.06 -17.55 19.55
C ILE A 139 -5.81 -18.87 19.35
N PRO A 140 -5.98 -19.33 18.10
CA PRO A 140 -6.48 -20.67 17.81
C PRO A 140 -5.55 -21.74 18.38
N VAL A 141 -6.14 -22.82 18.90
CA VAL A 141 -5.43 -23.99 19.42
C VAL A 141 -5.73 -25.18 18.53
N THR A 142 -4.68 -25.81 18.00
CA THR A 142 -4.78 -27.02 17.16
C THR A 142 -4.17 -28.23 17.86
N GLU A 143 -4.50 -29.45 17.43
CA GLU A 143 -4.11 -30.70 18.12
C GLU A 143 -2.61 -30.80 18.42
N ASP A 144 -1.77 -30.42 17.46
CA ASP A 144 -0.31 -30.49 17.56
C ASP A 144 0.37 -29.10 17.63
N GLY A 145 -0.41 -28.02 17.70
CA GLY A 145 0.07 -26.64 17.66
C GLY A 145 0.57 -26.19 16.29
N THR A 146 0.36 -26.98 15.24
CA THR A 146 0.66 -26.63 13.86
C THR A 146 -0.62 -26.35 13.08
N ARG A 147 -0.48 -25.70 11.92
CA ARG A 147 -1.59 -25.35 11.05
C ARG A 147 -2.25 -26.53 10.35
N ASN A 148 -1.52 -27.63 10.20
CA ASN A 148 -1.96 -28.79 9.43
C ASN A 148 -2.83 -29.75 10.26
N SER A 149 -3.01 -29.48 11.54
CA SER A 149 -3.85 -30.28 12.42
C SER A 149 -5.21 -29.62 12.68
N LYS A 150 -6.10 -30.41 13.28
CA LYS A 150 -7.48 -30.01 13.51
C LYS A 150 -7.55 -28.89 14.55
N LEU A 151 -8.44 -27.93 14.31
CA LEU A 151 -8.75 -26.90 15.30
C LEU A 151 -9.53 -27.53 16.47
N ILE A 152 -9.02 -27.38 17.69
CA ILE A 152 -9.62 -27.95 18.92
C ILE A 152 -10.09 -26.88 19.91
N GLY A 153 -9.62 -25.65 19.79
CA GLY A 153 -10.05 -24.57 20.68
C GLY A 153 -9.60 -23.19 20.23
N ILE A 154 -9.97 -22.18 21.02
CA ILE A 154 -9.43 -20.83 20.92
C ILE A 154 -9.26 -20.27 22.33
N VAL A 155 -8.16 -19.53 22.57
CA VAL A 155 -7.90 -18.84 23.84
C VAL A 155 -7.87 -17.35 23.59
N THR A 156 -8.70 -16.60 24.31
CA THR A 156 -8.79 -15.14 24.26
C THR A 156 -8.43 -14.53 25.62
N ASN A 157 -8.25 -13.20 25.69
CA ASN A 157 -8.02 -12.52 26.97
C ASN A 157 -9.10 -12.86 28.01
N ARG A 158 -10.37 -12.96 27.60
CA ARG A 158 -11.49 -13.23 28.53
C ARG A 158 -11.33 -14.54 29.29
N ASP A 159 -10.62 -15.50 28.69
CA ASP A 159 -10.42 -16.83 29.26
C ASP A 159 -9.28 -16.83 30.31
N ILE A 160 -8.37 -15.84 30.26
CA ILE A 160 -7.13 -15.81 31.07
C ILE A 160 -6.96 -14.55 31.92
N ASP A 161 -7.80 -13.52 31.75
CA ASP A 161 -7.64 -12.21 32.40
C ASP A 161 -7.66 -12.29 33.94
N PHE A 162 -8.42 -13.24 34.50
CA PHE A 162 -8.51 -13.46 35.95
C PHE A 162 -7.64 -14.60 36.47
N GLU A 163 -6.94 -15.31 35.59
CA GLU A 163 -6.05 -16.38 35.97
C GLU A 163 -4.70 -15.80 36.43
N LYS A 164 -4.22 -16.21 37.60
CA LYS A 164 -2.95 -15.73 38.16
C LYS A 164 -1.79 -16.65 37.79
N ASN A 165 -2.06 -17.95 37.66
CA ASN A 165 -1.02 -18.92 37.36
C ASN A 165 -0.77 -18.99 35.85
N ARG A 166 0.33 -18.40 35.39
CA ARG A 166 0.69 -18.35 33.97
C ARG A 166 1.29 -19.66 33.42
N GLU A 167 1.48 -20.67 34.26
CA GLU A 167 1.98 -22.01 33.89
C GLU A 167 0.85 -23.01 33.61
N ILE A 168 -0.41 -22.60 33.70
CA ILE A 168 -1.55 -23.44 33.32
C ILE A 168 -1.53 -23.68 31.80
N THR A 169 -1.79 -24.93 31.42
CA THR A 169 -1.83 -25.37 30.02
C THR A 169 -3.11 -24.93 29.32
N LEU A 170 -3.03 -24.68 28.01
CA LEU A 170 -4.13 -24.10 27.23
C LEU A 170 -5.35 -25.01 27.14
N ASP A 171 -5.17 -26.32 27.17
CA ASP A 171 -6.28 -27.29 27.19
C ASP A 171 -7.25 -27.10 28.36
N LYS A 172 -6.77 -26.52 29.48
CA LYS A 172 -7.59 -26.28 30.67
C LYS A 172 -8.39 -24.97 30.62
N VAL A 173 -7.98 -24.03 29.78
CA VAL A 173 -8.55 -22.67 29.74
C VAL A 173 -9.18 -22.30 28.41
N MET A 174 -8.89 -23.04 27.33
CA MET A 174 -9.43 -22.74 26.00
C MET A 174 -10.94 -22.99 25.91
N THR A 175 -11.60 -22.19 25.06
CA THR A 175 -12.97 -22.48 24.65
C THR A 175 -12.97 -23.58 23.60
N THR A 176 -13.69 -24.67 23.87
CA THR A 176 -13.81 -25.85 22.97
C THR A 176 -15.09 -25.89 22.15
N ASN A 177 -16.16 -25.22 22.61
CA ASN A 177 -17.40 -25.09 21.85
C ASN A 177 -17.28 -23.95 20.84
N LEU A 178 -16.67 -24.25 19.68
CA LEU A 178 -16.32 -23.26 18.68
C LEU A 178 -17.46 -23.01 17.69
N ILE A 179 -17.72 -21.74 17.43
CA ILE A 179 -18.44 -21.30 16.23
C ILE A 179 -17.40 -21.05 15.15
N THR A 180 -17.53 -21.73 14.01
CA THR A 180 -16.59 -21.64 12.89
C THR A 180 -17.28 -21.26 11.59
N GLY A 181 -16.54 -20.63 10.68
CA GLY A 181 -16.92 -20.45 9.28
C GLY A 181 -16.31 -21.56 8.42
N LYS A 182 -16.90 -21.84 7.26
CA LYS A 182 -16.33 -22.77 6.28
C LYS A 182 -15.38 -22.04 5.34
N GLU A 183 -14.36 -22.75 4.85
CA GLU A 183 -13.51 -22.28 3.77
C GLU A 183 -14.34 -21.81 2.56
N GLY A 184 -13.91 -20.71 1.93
CA GLY A 184 -14.64 -20.06 0.83
C GLY A 184 -15.76 -19.11 1.26
N ILE A 185 -16.00 -18.95 2.57
CA ILE A 185 -16.96 -17.94 3.07
C ILE A 185 -16.53 -16.52 2.67
N THR A 186 -17.50 -15.68 2.30
CA THR A 186 -17.22 -14.28 2.01
C THR A 186 -16.95 -13.52 3.31
N LEU A 187 -16.23 -12.39 3.22
CA LEU A 187 -16.05 -11.53 4.40
C LEU A 187 -17.41 -11.07 4.93
N GLN A 188 -18.34 -10.70 4.05
CA GLN A 188 -19.69 -10.28 4.43
C GLN A 188 -20.45 -11.35 5.24
N ASP A 189 -20.39 -12.61 4.82
CA ASP A 189 -21.06 -13.70 5.53
C ASP A 189 -20.38 -14.01 6.87
N ALA A 190 -19.04 -14.00 6.90
CA ALA A 190 -18.27 -14.14 8.13
C ALA A 190 -18.65 -13.04 9.15
N ASN A 191 -18.87 -11.82 8.67
CA ASN A 191 -19.28 -10.68 9.49
C ASN A 191 -20.66 -10.90 10.12
N GLU A 192 -21.61 -11.43 9.34
CA GLU A 192 -22.95 -11.76 9.84
C GLU A 192 -22.91 -12.86 10.90
N ILE A 193 -22.06 -13.88 10.74
CA ILE A 193 -21.85 -14.91 11.76
C ILE A 193 -21.31 -14.27 13.05
N ILE A 194 -20.24 -13.47 12.97
CA ILE A 194 -19.64 -12.77 14.13
C ILE A 194 -20.69 -11.89 14.84
N LYS A 195 -21.52 -11.18 14.07
CA LYS A 195 -22.56 -10.29 14.60
C LYS A 195 -23.66 -11.06 15.33
N LYS A 196 -24.17 -12.16 14.73
CA LYS A 196 -25.22 -13.00 15.32
C LYS A 196 -24.73 -13.76 16.56
N SER A 197 -23.53 -14.32 16.48
CA SER A 197 -22.93 -15.11 17.56
C SER A 197 -22.30 -14.28 18.67
N LYS A 198 -22.12 -12.96 18.45
CA LYS A 198 -21.51 -12.01 19.39
C LYS A 198 -20.08 -12.38 19.84
N ILE A 199 -19.38 -13.18 19.05
CA ILE A 199 -17.98 -13.59 19.31
C ILE A 199 -16.98 -12.51 18.88
N GLY A 200 -15.77 -12.60 19.42
CA GLY A 200 -14.67 -11.68 19.08
C GLY A 200 -13.87 -12.13 17.86
N LYS A 201 -13.78 -13.43 17.60
CA LYS A 201 -13.04 -14.03 16.48
C LYS A 201 -13.78 -15.24 15.94
N LEU A 202 -13.73 -15.43 14.63
CA LEU A 202 -14.34 -16.55 13.91
C LEU A 202 -13.25 -17.34 13.18
N PRO A 203 -12.89 -18.54 13.66
CA PRO A 203 -12.01 -19.45 12.93
C PRO A 203 -12.71 -19.95 11.66
N ILE A 204 -11.98 -19.99 10.55
CA ILE A 204 -12.42 -20.53 9.27
C ILE A 204 -11.74 -21.87 9.07
N VAL A 205 -12.52 -22.93 8.86
CA VAL A 205 -12.01 -24.29 8.74
C VAL A 205 -12.35 -24.93 7.40
N ASP A 206 -11.49 -25.83 6.95
CA ASP A 206 -11.74 -26.66 5.77
C ASP A 206 -12.74 -27.80 6.08
N SER A 207 -13.00 -28.66 5.10
CA SER A 207 -13.87 -29.84 5.26
C SER A 207 -13.36 -30.87 6.27
N GLN A 208 -12.07 -30.87 6.60
CA GLN A 208 -11.44 -31.76 7.58
C GLN A 208 -11.40 -31.15 8.99
N GLY A 209 -11.82 -29.89 9.16
CA GLY A 209 -11.77 -29.15 10.42
C GLY A 209 -10.41 -28.53 10.74
N LYS A 210 -9.52 -28.40 9.74
CA LYS A 210 -8.23 -27.72 9.89
C LYS A 210 -8.40 -26.22 9.72
N LEU A 211 -7.59 -25.45 10.43
CA LEU A 211 -7.68 -23.99 10.42
C LEU A 211 -7.09 -23.40 9.12
N VAL A 212 -7.94 -22.76 8.33
CA VAL A 212 -7.57 -22.08 7.08
C VAL A 212 -7.29 -20.61 7.31
N SER A 213 -8.14 -19.90 8.07
CA SER A 213 -7.94 -18.48 8.38
C SER A 213 -8.72 -18.08 9.63
N LEU A 214 -8.56 -16.83 10.08
CA LEU A 214 -9.24 -16.28 11.24
C LEU A 214 -9.81 -14.90 10.91
N VAL A 215 -11.06 -14.62 11.26
CA VAL A 215 -11.68 -13.30 11.09
C VAL A 215 -11.88 -12.67 12.46
N SER A 216 -11.46 -11.41 12.64
CA SER A 216 -11.63 -10.69 13.91
C SER A 216 -12.77 -9.67 13.85
N ARG A 217 -13.48 -9.50 14.97
CA ARG A 217 -14.49 -8.45 15.11
C ARG A 217 -13.90 -7.04 15.02
N SER A 218 -12.64 -6.86 15.45
CA SER A 218 -11.92 -5.58 15.28
C SER A 218 -11.84 -5.16 13.82
N ASP A 219 -11.62 -6.12 12.93
CA ASP A 219 -11.48 -5.88 11.49
C ASP A 219 -12.79 -5.44 10.85
N LEU A 220 -13.93 -5.82 11.42
CA LEU A 220 -15.24 -5.37 10.94
C LEU A 220 -15.45 -3.89 11.18
N LYS A 221 -15.03 -3.43 12.36
CA LYS A 221 -15.09 -2.01 12.71
C LYS A 221 -14.20 -1.21 11.78
N LYS A 222 -12.95 -1.66 11.58
CA LYS A 222 -12.00 -1.03 10.66
C LYS A 222 -12.52 -1.00 9.22
N ASN A 223 -13.07 -2.10 8.69
CA ASN A 223 -13.64 -2.12 7.34
C ASN A 223 -14.80 -1.15 7.16
N LYS A 224 -15.64 -0.98 8.19
CA LYS A 224 -16.74 -0.02 8.17
C LYS A 224 -16.24 1.43 8.26
N GLU A 225 -15.19 1.65 9.05
CA GLU A 225 -14.57 2.97 9.25
C GLU A 225 -13.74 3.40 8.04
N PHE A 226 -13.11 2.44 7.35
CA PHE A 226 -12.21 2.64 6.22
C PHE A 226 -12.67 1.84 4.99
N PRO A 227 -13.82 2.23 4.38
CA PRO A 227 -14.39 1.51 3.23
C PRO A 227 -13.50 1.58 1.98
N ASP A 228 -12.73 2.66 1.85
CA ASP A 228 -11.84 2.91 0.70
C ASP A 228 -10.44 2.32 0.87
N ALA A 229 -10.19 1.53 1.91
CA ALA A 229 -8.86 1.01 2.20
C ALA A 229 -8.24 0.27 1.00
N SER A 230 -7.02 0.64 0.64
CA SER A 230 -6.21 0.01 -0.40
C SER A 230 -5.76 -1.37 0.04
N LYS A 231 -6.34 -2.40 -0.59
CA LYS A 231 -6.07 -3.80 -0.27
C LYS A 231 -5.58 -4.61 -1.46
N ASP A 232 -4.76 -5.61 -1.16
CA ASP A 232 -4.36 -6.63 -2.11
C ASP A 232 -5.46 -7.69 -2.30
N GLU A 233 -5.22 -8.64 -3.20
CA GLU A 233 -6.16 -9.72 -3.52
C GLU A 233 -6.47 -10.61 -2.30
N ARG A 234 -5.52 -10.70 -1.35
CA ARG A 234 -5.67 -11.42 -0.07
C ARG A 234 -6.32 -10.57 1.01
N LYS A 235 -6.84 -9.38 0.67
CA LYS A 235 -7.50 -8.42 1.58
C LYS A 235 -6.59 -7.85 2.67
N ARG A 236 -5.27 -7.90 2.49
CA ARG A 236 -4.29 -7.22 3.34
C ARG A 236 -4.09 -5.79 2.85
N LEU A 237 -3.70 -4.87 3.72
CA LEU A 237 -3.35 -3.51 3.31
C LEU A 237 -2.21 -3.53 2.27
N ARG A 238 -2.28 -2.66 1.26
CA ARG A 238 -1.18 -2.48 0.30
C ARG A 238 -0.04 -1.68 0.92
N CYS A 239 1.19 -2.05 0.57
CA CYS A 239 2.40 -1.38 1.02
C CYS A 239 3.45 -1.39 -0.09
N GLY A 240 4.12 -0.27 -0.31
CA GLY A 240 5.30 -0.19 -1.16
C GLY A 240 6.58 -0.11 -0.33
N ALA A 241 7.72 -0.33 -0.97
CA ALA A 241 9.03 -0.08 -0.37
C ALA A 241 9.97 0.54 -1.40
N ALA A 242 10.82 1.45 -0.95
CA ALA A 242 11.88 2.02 -1.77
C ALA A 242 13.13 1.15 -1.73
N VAL A 243 13.92 1.17 -2.80
CA VAL A 243 15.24 0.56 -2.90
C VAL A 243 16.16 1.45 -3.72
N SER A 244 17.47 1.31 -3.53
CA SER A 244 18.47 2.00 -4.35
C SER A 244 18.76 1.23 -5.66
N THR A 245 19.61 1.80 -6.51
CA THR A 245 20.12 1.15 -7.73
C THR A 245 21.37 0.30 -7.49
N LEU A 246 21.87 0.20 -6.25
CA LEU A 246 23.09 -0.55 -5.93
C LEU A 246 22.87 -2.05 -6.13
N LEU A 247 23.93 -2.77 -6.50
CA LEU A 247 23.85 -4.22 -6.76
C LEU A 247 23.38 -5.01 -5.54
N GLU A 248 23.83 -4.63 -4.35
CA GLU A 248 23.38 -5.19 -3.05
C GLU A 248 21.89 -4.95 -2.76
N SER A 249 21.25 -3.99 -3.42
CA SER A 249 19.79 -3.80 -3.28
C SER A 249 18.98 -4.92 -3.93
N ARG A 250 19.61 -5.81 -4.71
CA ARG A 250 18.94 -7.02 -5.23
C ARG A 250 18.49 -7.96 -4.11
N ASP A 251 19.34 -8.16 -3.10
CA ASP A 251 19.00 -8.98 -1.93
C ASP A 251 17.86 -8.35 -1.12
N ARG A 252 17.87 -7.01 -1.02
CA ARG A 252 16.78 -6.24 -0.41
C ARG A 252 15.46 -6.44 -1.15
N VAL A 253 15.46 -6.37 -2.48
CA VAL A 253 14.25 -6.62 -3.28
C VAL A 253 13.72 -8.04 -3.05
N ALA A 254 14.61 -9.05 -3.05
CA ALA A 254 14.22 -10.43 -2.80
C ALA A 254 13.54 -10.57 -1.42
N ALA A 255 14.15 -10.03 -0.38
CA ALA A 255 13.60 -10.08 0.97
C ALA A 255 12.25 -9.35 1.10
N LEU A 256 12.09 -8.20 0.45
CA LEU A 256 10.82 -7.44 0.42
C LEU A 256 9.72 -8.17 -0.37
N TYR A 257 10.08 -8.84 -1.46
CA TYR A 257 9.16 -9.65 -2.24
C TYR A 257 8.61 -10.82 -1.41
N GLU A 258 9.48 -11.54 -0.68
CA GLU A 258 9.07 -12.61 0.24
C GLU A 258 8.20 -12.09 1.39
N ALA A 259 8.48 -10.87 1.88
CA ALA A 259 7.64 -10.18 2.87
C ALA A 259 6.25 -9.79 2.31
N GLY A 260 6.07 -9.84 1.00
CA GLY A 260 4.82 -9.57 0.30
C GLY A 260 4.57 -8.08 0.03
N VAL A 261 5.61 -7.32 -0.26
CA VAL A 261 5.50 -5.94 -0.78
C VAL A 261 4.69 -5.91 -2.08
N ASP A 262 3.87 -4.87 -2.28
CA ASP A 262 3.01 -4.76 -3.45
C ASP A 262 3.70 -4.06 -4.63
N VAL A 263 4.60 -3.12 -4.34
CA VAL A 263 5.29 -2.29 -5.34
C VAL A 263 6.67 -1.88 -4.85
N ILE A 264 7.65 -1.88 -5.75
CA ILE A 264 8.99 -1.35 -5.49
C ILE A 264 9.13 0.01 -6.15
N ILE A 265 9.59 1.01 -5.38
CA ILE A 265 10.05 2.29 -5.93
C ILE A 265 11.57 2.26 -5.99
N ILE A 266 12.14 2.37 -7.18
CA ILE A 266 13.59 2.54 -7.30
C ILE A 266 13.89 4.03 -7.12
N ASP A 267 14.52 4.36 -6.00
CA ASP A 267 14.78 5.73 -5.60
C ASP A 267 16.16 6.17 -6.06
N SER A 268 16.19 7.26 -6.82
CA SER A 268 17.42 7.90 -7.30
C SER A 268 17.13 9.35 -7.64
N ALA A 269 18.08 10.23 -7.34
CA ALA A 269 17.98 11.65 -7.71
C ALA A 269 17.81 11.82 -9.22
N GLN A 270 18.47 10.98 -10.03
CA GLN A 270 18.34 10.94 -11.47
C GLN A 270 18.27 9.48 -11.93
N GLY A 271 17.10 9.06 -12.38
CA GLY A 271 16.81 7.65 -12.63
C GLY A 271 17.23 7.13 -14.00
N ASN A 272 17.47 8.01 -14.98
CA ASN A 272 17.88 7.60 -16.32
C ASN A 272 19.38 7.28 -16.37
N SER A 273 19.72 6.12 -15.83
CA SER A 273 21.06 5.54 -15.76
C SER A 273 21.01 4.04 -16.09
N ASN A 274 22.15 3.49 -16.54
CA ASN A 274 22.26 2.04 -16.78
C ASN A 274 21.99 1.24 -15.50
N TYR A 275 22.41 1.75 -14.33
CA TYR A 275 22.17 1.08 -13.05
C TYR A 275 20.69 0.85 -12.77
N GLN A 276 19.85 1.87 -13.02
CA GLN A 276 18.41 1.72 -12.81
C GLN A 276 17.76 0.84 -13.88
N ILE A 277 18.17 0.98 -15.15
CA ILE A 277 17.68 0.13 -16.24
C ILE A 277 17.96 -1.34 -15.95
N GLU A 278 19.19 -1.67 -15.53
CA GLU A 278 19.59 -3.02 -15.16
C GLU A 278 18.83 -3.53 -13.93
N MET A 279 18.57 -2.67 -12.93
CA MET A 279 17.75 -3.02 -11.77
C MET A 279 16.31 -3.34 -12.19
N ILE A 280 15.67 -2.51 -13.02
CA ILE A 280 14.31 -2.77 -13.53
C ILE A 280 14.27 -4.12 -14.25
N GLN A 281 15.21 -4.35 -15.18
CA GLN A 281 15.28 -5.60 -15.94
C GLN A 281 15.50 -6.81 -15.04
N PHE A 282 16.37 -6.70 -14.03
CA PHE A 282 16.57 -7.73 -13.02
C PHE A 282 15.26 -8.05 -12.29
N ILE A 283 14.56 -7.04 -11.76
CA ILE A 283 13.33 -7.24 -11.00
C ILE A 283 12.24 -7.88 -11.88
N LYS A 284 12.03 -7.38 -13.10
CA LYS A 284 11.03 -7.94 -14.03
C LYS A 284 11.34 -9.38 -14.44
N LYS A 285 12.63 -9.77 -14.46
CA LYS A 285 13.07 -11.13 -14.78
C LYS A 285 12.84 -12.10 -13.62
N GLU A 286 13.27 -11.73 -12.42
CA GLU A 286 13.27 -12.63 -11.25
C GLU A 286 11.91 -12.66 -10.52
N PHE A 287 11.23 -11.52 -10.40
CA PHE A 287 10.01 -11.36 -9.62
C PHE A 287 8.80 -11.09 -10.51
N LYS A 288 8.23 -12.17 -11.05
CA LYS A 288 7.03 -12.08 -11.88
C LYS A 288 5.88 -11.47 -11.06
N ASN A 289 5.18 -10.52 -11.65
CA ASN A 289 4.04 -9.80 -11.06
C ASN A 289 4.40 -8.77 -9.96
N LEU A 290 5.68 -8.46 -9.75
CA LEU A 290 6.05 -7.31 -8.93
C LEU A 290 6.05 -6.04 -9.77
N ASP A 291 5.24 -5.07 -9.37
CA ASP A 291 5.16 -3.77 -10.03
C ASP A 291 6.32 -2.86 -9.60
N ILE A 292 6.84 -2.11 -10.56
CA ILE A 292 7.98 -1.21 -10.36
C ILE A 292 7.60 0.21 -10.73
N VAL A 293 7.83 1.14 -9.79
CA VAL A 293 7.86 2.57 -10.07
C VAL A 293 9.31 3.00 -10.22
N ALA A 294 9.67 3.46 -11.41
CA ALA A 294 11.02 3.94 -11.71
C ALA A 294 11.09 5.47 -11.57
N GLY A 295 12.26 5.99 -11.20
CA GLY A 295 12.44 7.42 -11.01
C GLY A 295 13.78 7.80 -10.35
N ASN A 296 14.04 9.09 -10.19
CA ASN A 296 13.19 10.17 -10.64
C ASN A 296 13.58 10.65 -12.06
N VAL A 297 12.60 11.14 -12.82
CA VAL A 297 12.83 11.69 -14.17
C VAL A 297 12.11 13.03 -14.35
N VAL A 298 12.58 13.87 -15.27
CA VAL A 298 11.97 15.19 -15.56
C VAL A 298 11.81 15.47 -17.06
N THR A 299 12.21 14.53 -17.93
CA THR A 299 12.10 14.68 -19.39
C THR A 299 11.50 13.45 -20.07
N ARG A 300 10.96 13.65 -21.28
CA ARG A 300 10.36 12.60 -22.12
C ARG A 300 11.36 11.49 -22.48
N ALA A 301 12.61 11.85 -22.80
CA ALA A 301 13.64 10.88 -23.15
C ALA A 301 14.04 9.98 -21.96
N GLN A 302 14.11 10.55 -20.76
CA GLN A 302 14.36 9.79 -19.54
C GLN A 302 13.20 8.82 -19.25
N ALA A 303 11.96 9.30 -19.36
CA ALA A 303 10.77 8.48 -19.20
C ALA A 303 10.75 7.32 -20.22
N GLU A 304 11.02 7.60 -21.50
CA GLU A 304 11.09 6.59 -22.57
C GLU A 304 12.02 5.42 -22.23
N ASN A 305 13.23 5.72 -21.75
CA ASN A 305 14.22 4.69 -21.42
C ASN A 305 13.74 3.78 -20.28
N LEU A 306 13.16 4.35 -19.22
CA LEU A 306 12.68 3.57 -18.07
C LEU A 306 11.40 2.78 -18.40
N ILE A 307 10.52 3.34 -19.24
CA ILE A 307 9.35 2.62 -19.74
C ILE A 307 9.79 1.41 -20.58
N ARG A 308 10.75 1.60 -21.49
CA ARG A 308 11.30 0.51 -22.33
C ARG A 308 12.02 -0.55 -21.51
N ALA A 309 12.64 -0.16 -20.39
CA ALA A 309 13.25 -1.10 -19.46
C ALA A 309 12.22 -1.99 -18.74
N GLY A 310 10.96 -1.56 -18.67
CA GLY A 310 9.86 -2.33 -18.10
C GLY A 310 9.20 -1.72 -16.86
N ALA A 311 9.37 -0.41 -16.62
CA ALA A 311 8.69 0.28 -15.52
C ALA A 311 7.15 0.24 -15.67
N ASP A 312 6.45 0.01 -14.56
CA ASP A 312 4.99 -0.04 -14.48
C ASP A 312 4.38 1.30 -14.00
N GLY A 313 5.21 2.19 -13.45
CA GLY A 313 4.89 3.58 -13.12
C GLY A 313 6.15 4.44 -13.13
N LEU A 314 5.99 5.76 -13.17
CA LEU A 314 7.12 6.70 -13.13
C LEU A 314 6.96 7.75 -12.04
N ARG A 315 8.06 8.05 -11.34
CA ARG A 315 8.14 9.13 -10.35
C ARG A 315 8.81 10.35 -10.97
N ILE A 316 8.10 11.48 -10.95
CA ILE A 316 8.45 12.71 -11.67
C ILE A 316 8.82 13.81 -10.68
N GLY A 317 10.03 14.33 -10.81
CA GLY A 317 10.51 15.48 -10.04
C GLY A 317 11.96 15.34 -9.62
N MET A 318 12.74 16.39 -9.82
CA MET A 318 14.16 16.42 -9.41
C MET A 318 14.50 17.85 -8.99
N GLY A 319 14.80 18.03 -7.70
CA GLY A 319 14.99 19.34 -7.09
C GLY A 319 13.76 20.12 -6.59
N PRO A 320 12.47 19.79 -6.86
CA PRO A 320 11.35 20.63 -6.41
C PRO A 320 10.93 20.35 -4.95
N GLY A 321 11.49 19.32 -4.32
CA GLY A 321 11.17 18.98 -2.93
C GLY A 321 11.60 20.12 -1.99
N SER A 322 10.81 20.37 -0.94
CA SER A 322 11.02 21.49 -0.01
C SER A 322 12.40 21.51 0.66
N ILE A 323 13.02 20.34 0.83
CA ILE A 323 14.37 20.19 1.41
C ILE A 323 15.45 19.90 0.36
N CYS A 324 15.08 19.81 -0.91
CA CYS A 324 15.99 19.37 -1.97
C CYS A 324 16.79 20.56 -2.52
N ILE A 325 18.11 20.55 -2.32
CA ILE A 325 19.02 21.62 -2.78
C ILE A 325 19.65 21.31 -4.14
N THR A 326 19.19 20.29 -4.86
CA THR A 326 19.83 19.84 -6.12
C THR A 326 19.82 20.91 -7.20
N GLN A 327 18.76 21.70 -7.30
CA GLN A 327 18.71 22.83 -8.25
C GLN A 327 19.71 23.91 -7.88
N ASP A 328 19.81 24.26 -6.59
CA ASP A 328 20.71 25.32 -6.12
C ASP A 328 22.19 24.92 -6.22
N THR A 329 22.49 23.66 -5.91
CA THR A 329 23.87 23.16 -5.82
C THR A 329 24.41 22.60 -7.13
N MET A 330 23.58 21.90 -7.90
CA MET A 330 24.01 21.20 -9.12
C MET A 330 23.51 21.88 -10.40
N ALA A 331 22.59 22.85 -10.30
CA ALA A 331 21.89 23.45 -11.44
C ALA A 331 21.18 22.41 -12.32
N VAL A 332 20.74 21.29 -11.73
CA VAL A 332 20.04 20.21 -12.41
C VAL A 332 18.62 20.08 -11.84
N GLY A 333 17.61 20.21 -12.70
CA GLY A 333 16.21 20.11 -12.32
C GLY A 333 15.28 20.53 -13.45
N ARG A 334 13.99 20.65 -13.12
CA ARG A 334 12.99 21.25 -14.01
C ARG A 334 11.83 21.78 -13.19
N ALA A 335 11.19 22.85 -13.65
CA ALA A 335 9.95 23.35 -13.07
C ALA A 335 8.88 22.25 -13.07
N GLN A 336 8.30 21.98 -11.90
CA GLN A 336 7.64 20.70 -11.63
C GLN A 336 6.37 20.48 -12.47
N ALA A 337 5.53 21.50 -12.63
CA ALA A 337 4.31 21.36 -13.44
C ALA A 337 4.65 21.03 -14.91
N THR A 338 5.70 21.66 -15.45
CA THR A 338 6.20 21.36 -16.80
C THR A 338 6.79 19.96 -16.91
N ALA A 339 7.52 19.51 -15.88
CA ALA A 339 8.06 18.15 -15.84
C ALA A 339 6.94 17.12 -15.86
N ILE A 340 5.92 17.30 -15.02
CA ILE A 340 4.75 16.42 -14.94
C ILE A 340 3.99 16.42 -16.26
N TYR A 341 3.58 17.57 -16.80
CA TYR A 341 2.79 17.61 -18.03
C TYR A 341 3.50 16.90 -19.19
N GLN A 342 4.77 17.21 -19.41
CA GLN A 342 5.54 16.68 -20.55
C GLN A 342 5.81 15.18 -20.40
N THR A 343 6.09 14.70 -19.20
CA THR A 343 6.31 13.27 -18.95
C THR A 343 4.99 12.49 -18.95
N ALA A 344 3.93 12.98 -18.31
CA ALA A 344 2.60 12.39 -18.31
C ALA A 344 2.04 12.20 -19.74
N LYS A 345 2.09 13.26 -20.56
CA LYS A 345 1.62 13.21 -21.97
C LYS A 345 2.38 12.16 -22.79
N HIS A 346 3.67 11.95 -22.48
CA HIS A 346 4.48 10.93 -23.15
C HIS A 346 4.19 9.52 -22.62
N SER A 347 4.19 9.33 -21.31
CA SER A 347 3.95 8.05 -20.64
C SER A 347 2.54 7.49 -20.89
N ALA A 348 1.55 8.36 -21.07
CA ALA A 348 0.18 7.98 -21.43
C ALA A 348 0.10 7.18 -22.73
N LYS A 349 1.00 7.43 -23.70
CA LYS A 349 1.08 6.66 -24.96
C LYS A 349 1.41 5.18 -24.74
N TYR A 350 2.02 4.87 -23.60
CA TYR A 350 2.43 3.54 -23.20
C TYR A 350 1.56 2.96 -22.09
N ASP A 351 0.50 3.64 -21.66
CA ASP A 351 -0.33 3.25 -20.50
C ASP A 351 0.49 3.14 -19.19
N VAL A 352 1.45 4.05 -18.98
CA VAL A 352 2.26 4.13 -17.74
C VAL A 352 1.83 5.36 -16.93
N PRO A 353 1.26 5.17 -15.72
CA PRO A 353 0.94 6.27 -14.81
C PRO A 353 2.20 7.02 -14.34
N VAL A 354 2.00 8.28 -13.94
CA VAL A 354 3.06 9.12 -13.36
C VAL A 354 2.68 9.59 -11.96
N ILE A 355 3.68 9.76 -11.10
CA ILE A 355 3.56 10.24 -9.74
C ILE A 355 4.29 11.58 -9.66
N ALA A 356 3.58 12.64 -9.25
CA ALA A 356 4.17 13.93 -8.97
C ALA A 356 4.91 13.88 -7.62
N ASP A 357 6.21 14.12 -7.63
CA ASP A 357 7.05 14.06 -6.43
C ASP A 357 7.78 15.39 -6.18
N GLY A 358 7.30 16.12 -5.16
CA GLY A 358 7.86 17.40 -4.73
C GLY A 358 7.14 18.63 -5.31
N GLY A 359 7.47 19.80 -4.75
CA GLY A 359 6.91 21.10 -5.13
C GLY A 359 5.51 21.39 -4.59
N ILE A 360 4.90 20.47 -3.85
CA ILE A 360 3.54 20.60 -3.31
C ILE A 360 3.61 21.29 -1.94
N SER A 361 2.93 22.42 -1.80
CA SER A 361 2.82 23.19 -0.55
C SER A 361 1.40 23.26 -0.01
N ASN A 362 0.39 23.07 -0.85
CA ASN A 362 -1.02 23.19 -0.48
C ASN A 362 -1.93 22.34 -1.38
N ILE A 363 -3.23 22.27 -1.05
CA ILE A 363 -4.22 21.44 -1.77
C ILE A 363 -4.39 21.86 -3.22
N GLY A 364 -4.21 23.14 -3.56
CA GLY A 364 -4.30 23.61 -4.94
C GLY A 364 -3.12 23.20 -5.83
N ASP A 365 -1.98 22.80 -5.23
CA ASP A 365 -0.83 22.28 -5.98
C ASP A 365 -1.00 20.79 -6.34
N ILE A 366 -1.88 20.07 -5.64
CA ILE A 366 -2.22 18.65 -5.85
C ILE A 366 -3.31 18.56 -6.92
#